data_AF-A0A3N5RTY6-F1
#
_entry.id   AF-A0A3N5RTY6-F1
#
_cell.length_a   1.000
_cell.length_b   1.000
_cell.length_c   1.000
_cell.angle_alpha   90.00
_cell.angle_beta   90.00
_cell.angle_gamma   90.00
#
_symmetry.space_group_name_H-M   'P 1'
#
loop_
_entity.id
_entity.type
_entity.pdbx_description
1 polymer ?
#
loop_
_entity_poly.entity_id
_entity_poly.type
_entity_poly.pdbx_seq_one_letter_code
_entity_poly.pdbx_strand_id
1 'polypeptide(L)'
;PVNLSFGSQAAYLDTGDLVPDWADAVIPIEKVEPVDEQGNPSKDPRRPVSLRIRSAVTPWSNVRSMGEDMVATQLVLPAGQVLRPVDIGAIAASGHSKVKAAIKPRIAILPTGTELVPVGQDVKPGDIIEYNSLVLAAQANAWGGEAVRYPITPDIFEQISEQVKRAALEADLILLNAGSSAGSEDFSARVVESLGKLLVHGVAVRPGHPVIIGTISQQGTSPGEKGMRLVPVIGVPGYPVSAALTGEIFVRPLITRWLGRTPERPQMMEAVMTRKITSPPGDDDYVRVALGKVKGKLLAAPLSRGAGVISSLVRADGIALLPRGSQGVSAGERVRTRLLRSIEEIEQTILVIGSHDISLDLLAQFLAQRGRRLSSANVGSQGGLVALRREEAHLAGSHLLDPASGEYNLPYLSEYIPGIPVRLVTLVGREQGLIVKKGNPEGIRSLADLAREDIRFVNRQRGAGTRVLLDYHLNLMDVKPESIRGYSEEEYTHLGVAAAVVS
;
A
#
# COMPACT_ATOMS: atom_id res chain seq x y z
N PRO A 1 16.45 -43.59 -52.26
CA PRO A 1 15.95 -44.07 -50.95
C PRO A 1 16.83 -45.25 -50.51
N VAL A 2 17.16 -45.34 -49.22
CA VAL A 2 18.00 -46.41 -48.66
C VAL A 2 17.13 -47.25 -47.72
N ASN A 3 17.20 -48.58 -47.82
CA ASN A 3 16.52 -49.48 -46.89
C ASN A 3 17.54 -49.93 -45.83
N LEU A 4 17.21 -49.77 -44.56
CA LEU A 4 18.00 -50.28 -43.43
C LEU A 4 17.29 -51.47 -42.80
N SER A 5 18.02 -52.56 -42.57
CA SER A 5 17.47 -53.75 -41.89
C SER A 5 17.14 -53.43 -40.43
N PHE A 6 15.90 -53.72 -40.02
CA PHE A 6 15.47 -53.51 -38.65
C PHE A 6 16.17 -54.50 -37.71
N GLY A 7 16.66 -54.02 -36.57
CA GLY A 7 17.37 -54.80 -35.55
C GLY A 7 18.88 -54.97 -35.78
N SER A 8 19.39 -54.75 -37.00
CA SER A 8 20.84 -54.80 -37.29
C SER A 8 21.44 -53.49 -37.76
N GLN A 9 20.67 -52.65 -38.46
CA GLN A 9 21.13 -51.35 -39.00
C GLN A 9 20.26 -50.17 -38.56
N ALA A 10 19.08 -50.45 -38.01
CA ALA A 10 18.16 -49.44 -37.48
C ALA A 10 17.37 -50.03 -36.30
N ALA A 11 17.06 -49.18 -35.33
CA ALA A 11 16.22 -49.52 -34.18
C ALA A 11 15.16 -48.44 -34.02
N TYR A 12 14.00 -48.84 -33.48
CA TYR A 12 12.97 -47.89 -33.08
C TYR A 12 13.36 -47.28 -31.73
N LEU A 13 13.20 -45.96 -31.60
CA LEU A 13 13.43 -45.20 -30.37
C LEU A 13 12.27 -44.22 -30.20
N ASP A 14 11.80 -44.05 -28.96
CA ASP A 14 10.95 -42.94 -28.59
C ASP A 14 11.80 -41.73 -28.15
N THR A 15 11.19 -40.55 -28.10
CA THR A 15 11.89 -39.33 -27.71
C THR A 15 12.35 -39.41 -26.25
N GLY A 16 13.66 -39.26 -26.03
CA GLY A 16 14.28 -39.36 -24.70
C GLY A 16 15.01 -40.67 -24.45
N ASP A 17 14.87 -41.66 -25.34
CA ASP A 17 15.63 -42.90 -25.27
C ASP A 17 17.12 -42.67 -25.56
N LEU A 18 17.94 -43.57 -25.01
CA LEU A 18 19.37 -43.61 -25.30
C LEU A 18 19.58 -44.08 -26.74
N VAL A 19 20.33 -43.29 -27.52
CA VAL A 19 20.77 -43.70 -28.86
C VAL A 19 21.76 -44.87 -28.72
N PRO A 20 21.58 -45.99 -29.43
CA PRO A 20 22.52 -47.11 -29.39
C PRO A 20 23.93 -46.71 -29.81
N ASP A 21 24.96 -47.31 -29.19
CA ASP A 21 26.37 -46.97 -29.43
C ASP A 21 26.83 -47.09 -30.90
N TRP A 22 26.11 -47.88 -31.71
CA TRP A 22 26.41 -48.08 -33.13
C TRP A 22 25.74 -47.06 -34.06
N ALA A 23 24.87 -46.18 -33.53
CA ALA A 23 24.11 -45.19 -34.28
C ALA A 23 24.55 -43.76 -33.95
N ASP A 24 24.50 -42.86 -34.93
CA ASP A 24 24.88 -41.45 -34.78
C ASP A 24 23.76 -40.48 -35.18
N ALA A 25 22.58 -40.94 -35.61
CA ALA A 25 21.48 -40.09 -36.02
C ALA A 25 20.12 -40.72 -35.74
N VAL A 26 19.11 -39.89 -35.48
CA VAL A 26 17.70 -40.30 -35.34
C VAL A 26 16.89 -39.67 -36.48
N ILE A 27 16.06 -40.48 -37.14
CA ILE A 27 15.21 -40.03 -38.24
C ILE A 27 13.75 -40.00 -37.76
N PRO A 28 13.04 -38.86 -37.86
CA PRO A 28 11.63 -38.78 -37.48
C PRO A 28 10.81 -39.81 -38.26
N ILE A 29 9.85 -40.45 -37.59
CA ILE A 29 9.07 -41.56 -38.17
C ILE A 29 8.31 -41.12 -39.43
N GLU A 30 7.95 -39.83 -39.55
CA GLU A 30 7.29 -39.23 -40.71
C GLU A 30 8.18 -39.23 -41.97
N LYS A 31 9.49 -39.38 -41.82
CA LYS A 31 10.48 -39.43 -42.90
C LYS A 31 10.94 -40.84 -43.25
N VAL A 32 10.35 -41.85 -42.61
CA VAL A 32 10.71 -43.26 -42.78
C VAL A 32 9.46 -44.07 -43.14
N GLU A 33 9.60 -45.01 -44.07
CA GLU A 33 8.54 -45.95 -44.44
C GLU A 33 8.92 -47.37 -43.97
N PRO A 34 8.21 -47.93 -42.98
CA PRO A 34 8.37 -49.33 -42.59
C PRO A 34 7.90 -50.26 -43.69
N VAL A 35 8.71 -51.25 -44.08
CA VAL A 35 8.36 -52.19 -45.14
C VAL A 35 8.49 -53.66 -44.74
N ASP A 36 7.67 -54.50 -45.36
CA ASP A 36 7.69 -55.97 -45.23
C ASP A 36 8.75 -56.63 -46.14
N GLU A 37 8.79 -57.96 -46.14
CA GLU A 37 9.71 -58.74 -47.00
C GLU A 37 9.49 -58.50 -48.49
N GLN A 38 8.26 -58.13 -48.89
CA GLN A 38 7.87 -57.84 -50.26
C GLN A 38 8.07 -56.36 -50.65
N GLY A 39 8.56 -55.53 -49.72
CA GLY A 39 8.84 -54.10 -49.95
C GLY A 39 7.60 -53.19 -49.90
N ASN A 40 6.45 -53.72 -49.48
CA ASN A 40 5.21 -52.99 -49.26
C ASN A 40 5.17 -52.41 -47.84
N PRO A 41 4.28 -51.45 -47.55
CA PRO A 41 4.10 -50.93 -46.19
C PRO A 41 3.87 -52.05 -45.16
N SER A 42 4.71 -52.10 -44.13
CA SER A 42 4.63 -53.12 -43.07
C SER A 42 3.31 -53.03 -42.31
N LYS A 43 2.72 -54.19 -41.98
CA LYS A 43 1.54 -54.28 -41.09
C LYS A 43 1.86 -53.96 -39.64
N ASP A 44 3.11 -54.14 -39.21
CA ASP A 44 3.63 -53.68 -37.92
C ASP A 44 4.71 -52.62 -38.17
N PRO A 45 4.36 -51.32 -38.07
CA PRO A 45 5.30 -50.22 -38.25
C PRO A 45 6.43 -50.18 -37.21
N ARG A 46 6.24 -50.79 -36.03
CA ARG A 46 7.23 -50.78 -34.94
C ARG A 46 8.19 -51.97 -34.99
N ARG A 47 7.86 -53.01 -35.76
CA ARG A 47 8.72 -54.19 -35.99
C ARG A 47 8.71 -54.61 -37.47
N PRO A 48 9.10 -53.71 -38.40
CA PRO A 48 9.18 -54.07 -39.81
C PRO A 48 10.40 -54.96 -40.09
N VAL A 49 10.50 -55.47 -41.32
CA VAL A 49 11.71 -56.16 -41.78
C VAL A 49 12.80 -55.13 -42.12
N SER A 50 12.41 -54.02 -42.75
CA SER A 50 13.33 -52.90 -43.01
C SER A 50 12.64 -51.54 -42.97
N LEU A 51 13.44 -50.49 -42.84
CA LEU A 51 13.03 -49.10 -42.79
C LEU A 51 13.57 -48.37 -44.02
N ARG A 52 12.67 -47.86 -44.87
CA ARG A 52 13.02 -47.09 -46.07
C ARG A 52 13.13 -45.61 -45.73
N ILE A 53 14.34 -45.08 -45.82
CA ILE A 53 14.63 -43.66 -45.57
C ILE A 53 14.32 -42.83 -46.81
N ARG A 54 13.49 -41.80 -46.65
CA ARG A 54 13.04 -40.92 -47.75
C ARG A 54 13.82 -39.61 -47.86
N SER A 55 14.60 -39.25 -46.84
CA SER A 55 15.37 -37.99 -46.78
C SER A 55 16.79 -38.26 -46.28
N ALA A 56 17.79 -37.56 -46.81
CA ALA A 56 19.14 -37.61 -46.25
C ALA A 56 19.17 -37.01 -44.84
N VAL A 57 20.03 -37.55 -43.98
CA VAL A 57 20.23 -37.13 -42.59
C VAL A 57 21.73 -37.04 -42.34
N THR A 58 22.19 -35.96 -41.71
CA THR A 58 23.60 -35.80 -41.34
C THR A 58 23.87 -36.43 -39.98
N PRO A 59 25.13 -36.83 -39.68
CA PRO A 59 25.51 -37.28 -38.34
C PRO A 59 25.01 -36.31 -37.26
N TRP A 60 24.56 -36.86 -36.14
CA TRP A 60 24.03 -36.18 -34.95
C TRP A 60 22.70 -35.44 -35.14
N SER A 61 22.00 -35.66 -36.25
CA SER A 61 20.64 -35.12 -36.43
C SER A 61 19.66 -35.72 -35.43
N ASN A 62 18.89 -34.86 -34.76
CA ASN A 62 17.90 -35.23 -33.75
C ASN A 62 18.50 -36.04 -32.57
N VAL A 63 19.81 -35.93 -32.35
CA VAL A 63 20.49 -36.47 -31.17
C VAL A 63 20.80 -35.32 -30.24
N ARG A 64 20.35 -35.43 -28.98
CA ARG A 64 20.64 -34.46 -27.92
C ARG A 64 21.97 -34.83 -27.27
N SER A 65 22.93 -33.91 -27.23
CA SER A 65 24.26 -34.20 -26.69
C SER A 65 24.25 -34.22 -25.17
N MET A 66 25.11 -35.06 -24.58
CA MET A 66 25.31 -35.06 -23.13
C MET A 66 25.77 -33.68 -22.66
N GLY A 67 25.08 -33.13 -21.66
CA GLY A 67 25.43 -31.83 -21.09
C GLY A 67 24.99 -30.62 -21.92
N GLU A 68 24.13 -30.78 -22.94
CA GLU A 68 23.63 -29.65 -23.75
C GLU A 68 22.85 -28.59 -22.95
N ASP A 69 22.25 -29.00 -21.82
CA ASP A 69 21.51 -28.11 -20.90
C ASP A 69 22.35 -27.80 -19.66
N MET A 70 22.86 -28.84 -18.99
CA MET A 70 23.56 -28.71 -17.71
C MET A 70 24.75 -29.67 -17.60
N VAL A 71 25.86 -29.21 -17.03
CA VAL A 71 27.03 -30.05 -16.71
C VAL A 71 27.24 -30.18 -15.19
N ALA A 72 27.92 -31.25 -14.76
CA ALA A 72 28.02 -31.72 -13.37
C ALA A 72 28.63 -30.75 -12.34
N THR A 73 29.06 -29.55 -12.74
CA THR A 73 29.66 -28.52 -11.88
C THR A 73 29.17 -27.11 -12.21
N GLN A 74 28.22 -26.98 -13.13
CA GLN A 74 27.67 -25.69 -13.51
C GLN A 74 26.85 -25.11 -12.36
N LEU A 75 27.06 -23.83 -12.07
CA LEU A 75 26.16 -23.09 -11.20
C LEU A 75 24.82 -22.91 -11.91
N VAL A 76 23.80 -23.64 -11.46
CA VAL A 76 22.45 -23.61 -12.02
C VAL A 76 21.70 -22.36 -11.57
N LEU A 77 21.75 -22.08 -10.27
CA LEU A 77 21.04 -20.97 -9.64
C LEU A 77 21.98 -20.20 -8.73
N PRO A 78 22.20 -18.89 -8.95
CA PRO A 78 22.90 -18.06 -7.98
C PRO A 78 22.11 -17.93 -6.68
N ALA A 79 22.82 -17.73 -5.57
CA ALA A 79 22.21 -17.46 -4.27
C ALA A 79 21.56 -16.06 -4.22
N GLY A 80 20.59 -15.88 -3.32
CA GLY A 80 19.99 -14.57 -3.02
C GLY A 80 18.76 -14.17 -3.85
N GLN A 81 18.22 -15.10 -4.65
CA GLN A 81 16.99 -14.90 -5.42
C GLN A 81 15.80 -15.66 -4.82
N VAL A 82 14.59 -15.17 -5.08
CA VAL A 82 13.36 -15.90 -4.78
C VAL A 82 13.15 -16.94 -5.88
N LEU A 83 12.97 -18.20 -5.48
CA LEU A 83 12.75 -19.30 -6.42
C LEU A 83 11.44 -19.08 -7.19
N ARG A 84 11.53 -19.08 -8.51
CA ARG A 84 10.40 -19.10 -9.45
C ARG A 84 9.99 -20.55 -9.74
N PRO A 85 8.81 -20.78 -10.33
CA PRO A 85 8.38 -22.13 -10.70
C PRO A 85 9.40 -22.91 -11.55
N VAL A 86 10.04 -22.24 -12.52
CA VAL A 86 11.06 -22.86 -13.39
C VAL A 86 12.35 -23.22 -12.64
N ASP A 87 12.70 -22.44 -11.60
CA ASP A 87 13.92 -22.68 -10.81
C ASP A 87 13.78 -23.99 -9.99
N ILE A 88 12.55 -24.33 -9.57
CA ILE A 88 12.24 -25.61 -8.92
C ILE A 88 12.47 -26.78 -9.89
N GLY A 89 12.07 -26.62 -11.15
CA GLY A 89 12.34 -27.60 -12.20
C GLY A 89 13.82 -27.81 -12.45
N ALA A 90 14.60 -26.74 -12.50
CA ALA A 90 16.06 -26.82 -12.67
C ALA A 90 16.75 -27.52 -11.48
N ILE A 91 16.31 -27.25 -10.24
CA ILE A 91 16.77 -27.95 -9.04
C ILE A 91 16.50 -29.46 -9.16
N ALA A 92 15.29 -29.85 -9.55
CA ALA A 92 14.94 -31.25 -9.71
C ALA A 92 15.71 -31.92 -10.87
N ALA A 93 15.84 -31.24 -12.01
CA ALA A 93 16.58 -31.72 -13.18
C ALA A 93 18.08 -31.94 -12.87
N SER A 94 18.65 -31.13 -11.99
CA SER A 94 20.01 -31.33 -11.46
C SER A 94 20.15 -32.46 -10.43
N GLY A 95 19.08 -33.19 -10.14
CA GLY A 95 19.06 -34.32 -9.19
C GLY A 95 18.96 -33.92 -7.72
N HIS A 96 18.65 -32.66 -7.40
CA HIS A 96 18.54 -32.18 -6.04
C HIS A 96 17.10 -32.24 -5.52
N SER A 97 16.87 -32.98 -4.44
CA SER A 97 15.57 -33.03 -3.73
C SER A 97 15.46 -32.04 -2.56
N LYS A 98 16.58 -31.41 -2.17
CA LYS A 98 16.68 -30.45 -1.08
C LYS A 98 17.64 -29.34 -1.45
N VAL A 99 17.33 -28.11 -1.03
CA VAL A 99 18.19 -26.94 -1.20
C VAL A 99 18.30 -26.17 0.10
N LYS A 100 19.42 -25.45 0.28
CA LYS A 100 19.58 -24.52 1.39
C LYS A 100 18.87 -23.22 1.04
N ALA A 101 17.98 -22.76 1.91
CA ALA A 101 17.26 -21.51 1.76
C ALA A 101 17.40 -20.66 3.03
N ALA A 102 17.22 -19.34 2.89
CA ALA A 102 17.14 -18.45 4.04
C ALA A 102 15.89 -18.77 4.87
N ILE A 103 16.04 -18.75 6.20
CA ILE A 103 14.93 -18.89 7.14
C ILE A 103 14.20 -17.54 7.21
N LYS A 104 12.88 -17.56 7.36
CA LYS A 104 12.10 -16.34 7.57
C LYS A 104 12.48 -15.74 8.94
N PRO A 105 12.95 -14.48 9.00
CA PRO A 105 13.25 -13.85 10.28
C PRO A 105 11.97 -13.68 11.11
N ARG A 106 12.02 -14.06 12.39
CA ARG A 106 10.89 -13.92 13.32
C ARG A 106 10.82 -12.50 13.85
N ILE A 107 9.69 -11.82 13.66
CA ILE A 107 9.48 -10.41 14.00
C ILE A 107 8.41 -10.32 15.10
N ALA A 108 8.81 -10.06 16.34
CA ALA A 108 7.87 -9.83 17.44
C ALA A 108 7.32 -8.40 17.39
N ILE A 109 6.01 -8.24 17.55
CA ILE A 109 5.33 -6.95 17.53
C ILE A 109 4.57 -6.78 18.84
N LEU A 110 4.99 -5.81 19.64
CA LEU A 110 4.51 -5.57 20.99
C LEU A 110 3.76 -4.22 21.01
N PRO A 111 2.42 -4.21 20.85
CA PRO A 111 1.64 -3.01 21.03
C PRO A 111 1.59 -2.62 22.52
N THR A 112 1.83 -1.35 22.82
CA THR A 112 1.69 -0.79 24.18
C THR A 112 0.82 0.46 24.19
N GLY A 113 0.03 0.59 25.25
CA GLY A 113 -0.85 1.72 25.47
C GLY A 113 -1.94 1.37 26.46
N THR A 114 -2.16 2.22 27.46
CA THR A 114 -3.19 1.99 28.49
C THR A 114 -4.60 2.22 27.93
N GLU A 115 -4.70 3.05 26.89
CA GLU A 115 -5.92 3.36 26.15
C GLU A 115 -6.28 2.32 25.07
N LEU A 116 -5.38 1.38 24.78
CA LEU A 116 -5.55 0.46 23.66
C LEU A 116 -6.50 -0.69 24.02
N VAL A 117 -7.48 -0.92 23.14
CA VAL A 117 -8.41 -2.06 23.23
C VAL A 117 -8.31 -2.97 22.00
N PRO A 118 -8.53 -4.29 22.14
CA PRO A 118 -8.54 -5.20 21.00
C PRO A 118 -9.65 -4.90 19.99
N VAL A 119 -9.40 -5.23 18.72
CA VAL A 119 -10.42 -5.19 17.66
C VAL A 119 -11.61 -6.08 18.03
N GLY A 120 -12.83 -5.53 17.85
CA GLY A 120 -14.08 -6.26 18.07
C GLY A 120 -14.65 -6.14 19.48
N GLN A 121 -14.00 -5.39 20.37
CA GLN A 121 -14.58 -5.02 21.67
C GLN A 121 -15.34 -3.69 21.58
N ASP A 122 -16.32 -3.52 22.48
CA ASP A 122 -17.02 -2.24 22.64
C ASP A 122 -16.05 -1.17 23.15
N VAL A 123 -16.10 0.01 22.55
CA VAL A 123 -15.22 1.14 22.89
C VAL A 123 -15.89 2.09 23.88
N LYS A 124 -15.15 2.51 24.91
CA LYS A 124 -15.54 3.56 25.85
C LYS A 124 -14.85 4.88 25.48
N PRO A 125 -15.34 6.03 26.00
CA PRO A 125 -14.63 7.30 25.85
C PRO A 125 -13.17 7.19 26.35
N GLY A 126 -12.23 7.50 25.46
CA GLY A 126 -10.79 7.38 25.73
C GLY A 126 -10.15 6.13 25.11
N ASP A 127 -10.94 5.09 24.78
CA ASP A 127 -10.40 3.87 24.18
C ASP A 127 -9.98 4.10 22.73
N ILE A 128 -8.87 3.47 22.33
CA ILE A 128 -8.38 3.43 20.97
C ILE A 128 -8.25 1.97 20.54
N ILE A 129 -8.90 1.60 19.44
CA ILE A 129 -8.76 0.25 18.89
C ILE A 129 -7.32 0.06 18.40
N GLU A 130 -6.66 -1.00 18.85
CA GLU A 130 -5.31 -1.35 18.40
C GLU A 130 -5.36 -2.03 17.03
N TYR A 131 -4.73 -1.41 16.03
CA TYR A 131 -4.64 -1.96 14.67
C TYR A 131 -3.25 -1.80 14.01
N ASN A 132 -2.31 -1.11 14.65
CA ASN A 132 -0.98 -0.91 14.09
C ASN A 132 -0.21 -2.23 14.00
N SER A 133 -0.36 -3.10 15.01
CA SER A 133 0.28 -4.41 15.03
C SER A 133 -0.21 -5.31 13.89
N LEU A 134 -1.46 -5.13 13.43
CA LEU A 134 -1.98 -5.79 12.23
C LEU A 134 -1.27 -5.30 10.97
N VAL A 135 -1.12 -3.98 10.82
CA VAL A 135 -0.44 -3.37 9.66
C VAL A 135 1.02 -3.82 9.60
N LEU A 136 1.75 -3.72 10.71
CA LEU A 136 3.16 -4.12 10.80
C LEU A 136 3.33 -5.63 10.56
N ALA A 137 2.44 -6.47 11.08
CA ALA A 137 2.49 -7.91 10.84
C ALA A 137 2.27 -8.25 9.36
N ALA A 138 1.27 -7.63 8.74
CA ALA A 138 0.98 -7.83 7.32
C ALA A 138 2.17 -7.37 6.44
N GLN A 139 2.76 -6.22 6.75
CA GLN A 139 3.96 -5.72 6.08
C GLN A 139 5.16 -6.68 6.22
N ALA A 140 5.49 -7.10 7.44
CA ALA A 140 6.60 -8.02 7.69
C ALA A 140 6.42 -9.37 6.98
N ASN A 141 5.21 -9.94 7.03
CA ASN A 141 4.88 -11.18 6.33
C ASN A 141 4.99 -11.02 4.80
N ALA A 142 4.49 -9.92 4.24
CA ALA A 142 4.60 -9.63 2.80
C ALA A 142 6.06 -9.50 2.33
N TRP A 143 6.96 -9.02 3.19
CA TRP A 143 8.40 -8.92 2.89
C TRP A 143 9.17 -10.23 3.11
N GLY A 144 8.51 -11.27 3.61
CA GLY A 144 9.08 -12.61 3.82
C GLY A 144 9.56 -12.90 5.24
N GLY A 145 9.25 -12.02 6.20
CA GLY A 145 9.40 -12.32 7.63
C GLY A 145 8.27 -13.20 8.15
N GLU A 146 8.38 -13.59 9.42
CA GLU A 146 7.34 -14.28 10.19
C GLU A 146 6.95 -13.40 11.37
N ALA A 147 5.82 -12.70 11.25
CA ALA A 147 5.35 -11.80 12.29
C ALA A 147 4.63 -12.53 13.43
N VAL A 148 4.98 -12.20 14.66
CA VAL A 148 4.35 -12.68 15.90
C VAL A 148 3.80 -11.48 16.67
N ARG A 149 2.48 -11.38 16.76
CA ARG A 149 1.80 -10.31 17.50
C ARG A 149 1.62 -10.71 18.96
N TYR A 150 2.09 -9.86 19.86
CA TYR A 150 1.90 -10.02 21.29
C TYR A 150 0.58 -9.37 21.75
N PRO A 151 0.03 -9.75 22.91
CA PRO A 151 -1.08 -9.04 23.53
C PRO A 151 -0.72 -7.57 23.82
N ILE A 152 -1.74 -6.71 23.86
CA ILE A 152 -1.61 -5.31 24.27
C ILE A 152 -1.05 -5.26 25.69
N THR A 153 0.04 -4.52 25.88
CA THR A 153 0.66 -4.30 27.19
C THR A 153 0.34 -2.88 27.67
N PRO A 154 -0.21 -2.69 28.87
CA PRO A 154 -0.40 -1.34 29.43
C PRO A 154 0.93 -0.59 29.54
N ASP A 155 0.87 0.75 29.65
CA ASP A 155 2.06 1.60 29.78
C ASP A 155 2.67 1.52 31.20
N ILE A 156 3.16 0.33 31.55
CA ILE A 156 3.81 0.00 32.82
C ILE A 156 5.19 -0.55 32.49
N PHE A 157 6.24 0.18 32.90
CA PHE A 157 7.63 -0.07 32.53
C PHE A 157 8.07 -1.53 32.77
N GLU A 158 7.73 -2.09 33.93
CA GLU A 158 8.09 -3.45 34.33
C GLU A 158 7.43 -4.50 33.43
N GLN A 159 6.16 -4.30 33.08
CA GLN A 159 5.40 -5.22 32.22
C GLN A 159 5.91 -5.19 30.78
N ILE A 160 6.16 -3.99 30.24
CA ILE A 160 6.75 -3.83 28.91
C ILE A 160 8.14 -4.47 28.87
N SER A 161 8.96 -4.24 29.90
CA SER A 161 10.30 -4.82 30.02
C SER A 161 10.26 -6.35 30.04
N GLU A 162 9.31 -6.95 30.75
CA GLU A 162 9.13 -8.40 30.78
C GLU A 162 8.74 -8.96 29.41
N GLN A 163 7.81 -8.32 28.70
CA GLN A 163 7.42 -8.74 27.35
C GLN A 163 8.57 -8.61 26.36
N VAL A 164 9.36 -7.53 26.42
CA VAL A 164 10.53 -7.34 25.56
C VAL A 164 11.59 -8.40 25.83
N LYS A 165 11.87 -8.74 27.10
CA LYS A 165 12.78 -9.84 27.47
C LYS A 165 12.30 -11.17 26.90
N ARG A 166 11.01 -11.47 27.02
CA ARG A 166 10.41 -12.70 26.49
C ARG A 166 10.54 -12.77 24.97
N ALA A 167 10.22 -11.68 24.27
CA ALA A 167 10.37 -11.59 22.82
C ALA A 167 11.82 -11.79 22.35
N ALA A 168 12.79 -11.26 23.10
CA ALA A 168 14.22 -11.41 22.80
C ALA A 168 14.74 -12.86 22.90
N LEU A 169 13.99 -13.78 23.52
CA LEU A 169 14.35 -15.20 23.54
C LEU A 169 14.08 -15.88 22.20
N GLU A 170 13.06 -15.42 21.48
CA GLU A 170 12.47 -16.18 20.38
C GLU A 170 12.49 -15.45 19.02
N ALA A 171 12.56 -14.12 19.03
CA ALA A 171 12.51 -13.28 17.83
C ALA A 171 13.91 -12.84 17.36
N ASP A 172 14.00 -12.51 16.07
CA ASP A 172 15.16 -11.91 15.43
C ASP A 172 15.05 -10.37 15.40
N LEU A 173 13.85 -9.82 15.50
CA LEU A 173 13.57 -8.38 15.59
C LEU A 173 12.40 -8.15 16.53
N ILE A 174 12.50 -7.10 17.35
CA ILE A 174 11.41 -6.64 18.21
C ILE A 174 10.91 -5.28 17.71
N LEU A 175 9.62 -5.17 17.43
CA LEU A 175 8.93 -3.91 17.16
C LEU A 175 8.11 -3.55 18.39
N LEU A 176 8.60 -2.59 19.17
CA LEU A 176 7.89 -2.05 20.31
C LEU A 176 7.01 -0.90 19.82
N ASN A 177 5.72 -1.14 19.62
CA ASN A 177 4.81 -0.12 19.12
C ASN A 177 4.13 0.61 20.26
N ALA A 178 4.71 1.75 20.65
CA ALA A 178 4.25 2.56 21.76
C ALA A 178 3.63 3.88 21.29
N GLY A 179 2.87 4.53 22.17
CA GLY A 179 2.27 5.84 21.95
C GLY A 179 3.25 6.91 21.46
N SER A 180 2.70 7.95 20.84
CA SER A 180 3.45 9.09 20.25
C SER A 180 3.40 10.35 21.11
N SER A 181 3.07 10.20 22.40
CA SER A 181 3.09 11.30 23.36
C SER A 181 4.52 11.51 23.85
N ALA A 182 4.87 12.76 24.20
CA ALA A 182 6.20 13.09 24.75
C ALA A 182 6.56 12.28 26.01
N GLY A 183 5.59 11.67 26.72
CA GLY A 183 5.85 10.77 27.83
C GLY A 183 5.94 9.28 27.46
N SER A 184 5.27 8.85 26.39
CA SER A 184 5.25 7.44 25.92
C SER A 184 6.54 7.06 25.16
N GLU A 185 7.13 8.01 24.45
CA GLU A 185 8.42 7.86 23.76
C GLU A 185 9.55 7.54 24.76
N ASP A 186 9.53 8.20 25.93
CA ASP A 186 10.47 7.98 27.02
C ASP A 186 10.37 6.54 27.58
N PHE A 187 9.18 5.92 27.61
CA PHE A 187 9.06 4.53 28.07
C PHE A 187 9.79 3.57 27.13
N SER A 188 9.61 3.73 25.81
CA SER A 188 10.26 2.87 24.84
C SER A 188 11.79 2.99 24.91
N ALA A 189 12.31 4.23 24.95
CA ALA A 189 13.74 4.47 25.04
C ALA A 189 14.32 3.89 26.34
N ARG A 190 13.69 4.15 27.49
CA ARG A 190 14.11 3.64 28.79
C ARG A 190 14.10 2.12 28.87
N VAL A 191 13.09 1.46 28.29
CA VAL A 191 13.06 -0.02 28.25
C VAL A 191 14.27 -0.53 27.48
N VAL A 192 14.56 0.03 26.30
CA VAL A 192 15.70 -0.37 25.48
C VAL A 192 17.04 -0.11 26.20
N GLU A 193 17.20 1.04 26.86
CA GLU A 193 18.39 1.37 27.65
C GLU A 193 18.58 0.45 28.85
N SER A 194 17.49 0.08 29.53
CA SER A 194 17.56 -0.79 30.72
C SER A 194 17.90 -2.25 30.37
N LEU A 195 17.48 -2.71 29.18
CA LEU A 195 17.62 -4.10 28.75
C LEU A 195 18.78 -4.34 27.77
N GLY A 196 19.42 -3.27 27.32
CA GLY A 196 20.49 -3.36 26.34
C GLY A 196 21.10 -2.00 26.01
N LYS A 197 21.12 -1.65 24.73
CA LYS A 197 21.77 -0.43 24.25
C LYS A 197 20.87 0.31 23.28
N LEU A 198 20.57 1.57 23.59
CA LEU A 198 19.95 2.50 22.67
C LEU A 198 21.01 3.07 21.71
N LEU A 199 20.70 3.09 20.41
CA LEU A 199 21.61 3.53 19.35
C LEU A 199 21.13 4.80 18.68
N VAL A 200 19.82 4.95 18.54
CA VAL A 200 19.16 6.09 17.88
C VAL A 200 17.95 6.48 18.72
N HIS A 201 17.83 7.79 18.99
CA HIS A 201 16.70 8.38 19.67
C HIS A 201 16.09 9.46 18.77
N GLY A 202 15.18 9.05 17.90
CA GLY A 202 14.59 9.90 16.88
C GLY A 202 15.40 9.95 15.58
N VAL A 203 14.69 10.17 14.48
CA VAL A 203 15.23 10.23 13.12
C VAL A 203 14.60 11.40 12.37
N ALA A 204 15.35 12.00 11.45
CA ALA A 204 14.88 13.14 10.66
C ALA A 204 13.93 12.72 9.52
N VAL A 205 12.79 12.12 9.87
CA VAL A 205 11.75 11.70 8.93
C VAL A 205 10.37 12.17 9.38
N ARG A 206 9.51 12.51 8.42
CA ARG A 206 8.15 12.96 8.67
C ARG A 206 7.17 12.23 7.76
N PRO A 207 6.10 11.61 8.31
CA PRO A 207 5.88 11.32 9.73
C PRO A 207 6.83 10.23 10.24
N GLY A 208 7.06 10.14 11.56
CA GLY A 208 7.91 9.10 12.15
C GLY A 208 9.17 9.59 12.85
N HIS A 209 9.28 10.89 13.14
CA HIS A 209 10.41 11.46 13.86
C HIS A 209 10.79 10.69 15.14
N PRO A 210 9.85 10.20 15.98
CA PRO A 210 10.17 9.54 17.25
C PRO A 210 10.69 8.10 17.20
N VAL A 211 11.06 7.59 16.02
CA VAL A 211 11.58 6.21 15.92
C VAL A 211 12.85 6.06 16.75
N ILE A 212 12.89 5.03 17.59
CA ILE A 212 14.10 4.64 18.31
C ILE A 212 14.65 3.32 17.77
N ILE A 213 15.97 3.15 17.82
CA ILE A 213 16.64 1.91 17.39
C ILE A 213 17.64 1.53 18.46
N GLY A 214 17.66 0.25 18.83
CA GLY A 214 18.63 -0.29 19.77
C GLY A 214 18.80 -1.79 19.65
N THR A 215 19.43 -2.38 20.65
CA THR A 215 19.64 -3.82 20.76
C THR A 215 19.38 -4.28 22.18
N ILE A 216 18.71 -5.42 22.32
CA ILE A 216 18.48 -6.10 23.60
C ILE A 216 19.52 -7.20 23.77
N SER A 217 20.07 -7.30 24.98
CA SER A 217 21.01 -8.36 25.37
C SER A 217 20.26 -9.42 26.17
N GLN A 218 20.49 -10.71 25.90
CA GLN A 218 19.96 -11.77 26.76
C GLN A 218 20.70 -11.77 28.11
N GLN A 219 19.93 -11.73 29.22
CA GLN A 219 20.50 -11.69 30.58
C GLN A 219 21.37 -12.91 30.86
N GLY A 220 22.49 -12.69 31.58
CA GLY A 220 23.47 -13.72 31.91
C GLY A 220 24.66 -13.81 30.96
N THR A 221 24.72 -12.95 29.93
CA THR A 221 25.90 -12.78 29.07
C THR A 221 26.54 -11.41 29.27
N SER A 222 27.83 -11.38 29.59
CA SER A 222 28.61 -10.13 29.67
C SER A 222 28.94 -9.63 28.24
N PRO A 223 29.03 -8.31 28.01
CA PRO A 223 29.44 -7.78 26.71
C PRO A 223 30.78 -8.39 26.26
N GLY A 224 30.78 -9.16 25.17
CA GLY A 224 31.97 -9.82 24.62
C GLY A 224 32.09 -11.32 24.89
N GLU A 225 31.15 -11.94 25.61
CA GLU A 225 31.10 -13.40 25.74
C GLU A 225 30.69 -14.09 24.42
N LYS A 226 31.41 -15.16 24.07
CA LYS A 226 31.08 -16.02 22.92
C LYS A 226 29.69 -16.62 23.12
N GLY A 227 28.74 -16.25 22.25
CA GLY A 227 27.36 -16.75 22.29
C GLY A 227 26.31 -15.69 22.66
N MET A 228 26.71 -14.45 22.96
CA MET A 228 25.79 -13.34 23.19
C MET A 228 24.96 -13.05 21.93
N ARG A 229 23.66 -13.34 21.97
CA ARG A 229 22.70 -12.95 20.92
C ARG A 229 22.16 -11.55 21.21
N LEU A 230 22.52 -10.60 20.37
CA LEU A 230 21.93 -9.27 20.36
C LEU A 230 20.69 -9.26 19.46
N VAL A 231 19.54 -8.90 20.01
CA VAL A 231 18.29 -8.79 19.25
C VAL A 231 18.01 -7.31 18.96
N PRO A 232 17.97 -6.89 17.69
CA PRO A 232 17.59 -5.51 17.36
C PRO A 232 16.16 -5.22 17.84
N VAL A 233 15.96 -4.00 18.30
CA VAL A 233 14.66 -3.46 18.70
C VAL A 233 14.44 -2.12 18.03
N ILE A 234 13.25 -1.94 17.48
CA ILE A 234 12.80 -0.67 16.89
C ILE A 234 11.56 -0.24 17.66
N GLY A 235 11.63 0.94 18.28
CA GLY A 235 10.45 1.58 18.84
C GLY A 235 9.69 2.29 17.73
N VAL A 236 8.46 1.83 17.48
CA VAL A 236 7.61 2.25 16.39
C VAL A 236 6.57 3.24 16.94
N PRO A 237 6.45 4.47 16.37
CA PRO A 237 5.51 5.46 16.88
C PRO A 237 4.04 5.02 16.77
N GLY A 238 3.22 5.44 17.73
CA GLY A 238 1.82 5.02 17.86
C GLY A 238 0.88 5.55 16.78
N TYR A 239 1.28 6.61 16.06
CA TYR A 239 0.49 7.06 14.92
C TYR A 239 0.59 6.06 13.75
N PRO A 240 -0.53 5.64 13.15
CA PRO A 240 -0.57 4.56 12.18
C PRO A 240 0.25 4.80 10.92
N VAL A 241 0.29 6.05 10.46
CA VAL A 241 1.07 6.41 9.27
C VAL A 241 2.56 6.35 9.59
N SER A 242 2.94 6.85 10.76
CA SER A 242 4.31 6.75 11.26
C SER A 242 4.73 5.28 11.41
N ALA A 243 3.85 4.43 11.96
CA ALA A 243 4.11 3.01 12.15
C ALA A 243 4.34 2.29 10.81
N ALA A 244 3.42 2.45 9.86
CA ALA A 244 3.54 1.83 8.54
C ALA A 244 4.80 2.28 7.79
N LEU A 245 5.12 3.58 7.85
CA LEU A 245 6.30 4.14 7.20
C LEU A 245 7.61 3.70 7.90
N THR A 246 7.60 3.56 9.22
CA THR A 246 8.74 2.99 9.99
C THR A 246 9.03 1.57 9.53
N GLY A 247 7.97 0.76 9.33
CA GLY A 247 8.08 -0.57 8.74
C GLY A 247 8.79 -0.52 7.38
N GLU A 248 8.36 0.38 6.49
CA GLU A 248 8.93 0.48 5.14
C GLU A 248 10.37 1.00 5.11
N ILE A 249 10.72 1.98 5.94
CA ILE A 249 12.04 2.62 5.96
C ILE A 249 13.07 1.75 6.67
N PHE A 250 12.71 1.11 7.79
CA PHE A 250 13.69 0.44 8.66
C PHE A 250 13.55 -1.08 8.69
N VAL A 251 12.32 -1.61 8.67
CA VAL A 251 12.07 -3.06 8.82
C VAL A 251 12.25 -3.80 7.49
N ARG A 252 11.68 -3.28 6.40
CA ARG A 252 11.78 -3.90 5.06
C ARG A 252 13.22 -4.12 4.61
N PRO A 253 14.15 -3.14 4.70
CA PRO A 253 15.54 -3.36 4.28
C PRO A 253 16.26 -4.40 5.14
N LEU A 254 15.94 -4.47 6.44
CA LEU A 254 16.51 -5.44 7.36
C LEU A 254 16.09 -6.88 7.00
N ILE A 255 14.79 -7.12 6.80
CA ILE A 255 14.26 -8.41 6.34
C ILE A 255 14.88 -8.79 4.99
N THR A 256 14.94 -7.84 4.05
CA THR A 256 15.52 -8.07 2.72
C THR A 256 16.97 -8.52 2.81
N ARG A 257 17.77 -7.86 3.67
CA ARG A 257 19.16 -8.23 3.92
C ARG A 257 19.29 -9.61 4.58
N TRP A 258 18.49 -9.92 5.59
CA TRP A 258 18.53 -11.23 6.27
C TRP A 258 18.13 -12.38 5.37
N LEU A 259 17.21 -12.15 4.44
CA LEU A 259 16.83 -13.14 3.42
C LEU A 259 17.87 -13.27 2.29
N GLY A 260 18.98 -12.52 2.35
CA GLY A 260 20.02 -12.50 1.31
C GLY A 260 19.53 -11.94 -0.02
N ARG A 261 18.42 -11.21 -0.02
CA ARG A 261 17.80 -10.64 -1.23
C ARG A 261 18.51 -9.34 -1.61
N THR A 262 18.54 -9.06 -2.90
CA THR A 262 18.94 -7.73 -3.38
C THR A 262 17.88 -6.71 -2.96
N PRO A 263 18.27 -5.55 -2.40
CA PRO A 263 17.35 -4.46 -2.10
C PRO A 263 16.50 -4.11 -3.31
N GLU A 264 15.18 -4.17 -3.15
CA GLU A 264 14.26 -3.77 -4.21
C GLU A 264 14.46 -2.28 -4.52
N ARG A 265 14.62 -1.96 -5.80
CA ARG A 265 14.65 -0.57 -6.24
C ARG A 265 13.20 -0.12 -6.40
N PRO A 266 12.69 0.77 -5.51
CA PRO A 266 11.31 1.22 -5.63
C PRO A 266 11.09 1.85 -7.01
N GLN A 267 9.94 1.60 -7.61
CA GLN A 267 9.57 2.30 -8.83
C GLN A 267 9.35 3.78 -8.50
N MET A 268 10.19 4.63 -9.09
CA MET A 268 10.15 6.09 -8.92
C MET A 268 9.66 6.72 -10.22
N MET A 269 8.82 7.74 -10.12
CA MET A 269 8.36 8.55 -11.24
C MET A 269 8.39 10.04 -10.90
N GLU A 270 8.56 10.89 -11.92
CA GLU A 270 8.27 12.31 -11.79
C GLU A 270 6.76 12.53 -11.93
N ALA A 271 6.16 13.19 -10.94
CA ALA A 271 4.76 13.60 -10.97
C ALA A 271 4.68 15.12 -10.71
N VAL A 272 3.64 15.76 -11.24
CA VAL A 272 3.40 17.20 -11.06
C VAL A 272 2.48 17.42 -9.87
N MET A 273 2.95 18.20 -8.88
CA MET A 273 2.19 18.48 -7.67
C MET A 273 1.00 19.41 -7.97
N THR A 274 -0.22 19.02 -7.61
CA THR A 274 -1.42 19.81 -7.95
C THR A 274 -1.64 21.02 -7.04
N ARG A 275 -0.98 21.07 -5.88
CA ARG A 275 -1.08 22.20 -4.95
C ARG A 275 0.19 22.44 -4.17
N LYS A 276 0.37 23.69 -3.71
CA LYS A 276 1.46 24.03 -2.81
C LYS A 276 1.39 23.18 -1.55
N ILE A 277 2.52 22.61 -1.17
CA ILE A 277 2.73 21.94 0.11
C ILE A 277 3.89 22.61 0.82
N THR A 278 3.79 22.75 2.14
CA THR A 278 4.90 23.20 2.98
C THR A 278 5.52 22.01 3.68
N SER A 279 6.83 22.07 3.86
CA SER A 279 7.60 21.05 4.55
C SER A 279 8.56 21.73 5.53
N PRO A 280 8.65 21.27 6.78
CA PRO A 280 9.69 21.74 7.70
C PRO A 280 11.08 21.34 7.17
N PRO A 281 12.09 22.23 7.25
CA PRO A 281 13.38 21.97 6.64
C PRO A 281 14.20 20.86 7.33
N GLY A 282 13.83 20.43 8.54
CA GLY A 282 14.62 19.50 9.34
C GLY A 282 14.49 18.02 8.98
N ASP A 283 13.38 17.62 8.34
CA ASP A 283 13.03 16.21 8.13
C ASP A 283 12.91 15.87 6.64
N ASP A 284 13.21 14.62 6.30
CA ASP A 284 12.78 14.03 5.04
C ASP A 284 11.26 13.75 5.12
N ASP A 285 10.49 14.40 4.26
CA ASP A 285 9.04 14.47 4.37
C ASP A 285 8.35 13.60 3.32
N TYR A 286 7.75 12.51 3.80
CA TYR A 286 7.09 11.46 3.04
C TYR A 286 5.61 11.82 2.85
N VAL A 287 5.34 12.54 1.78
CA VAL A 287 4.00 13.03 1.42
C VAL A 287 3.24 11.93 0.67
N ARG A 288 2.19 11.40 1.29
CA ARG A 288 1.23 10.51 0.60
C ARG A 288 0.48 11.29 -0.48
N VAL A 289 0.39 10.73 -1.69
CA VAL A 289 -0.26 11.35 -2.84
C VAL A 289 -1.21 10.37 -3.52
N ALA A 290 -2.34 10.87 -4.01
CA ALA A 290 -3.15 10.22 -5.03
C ALA A 290 -2.54 10.55 -6.40
N LEU A 291 -2.44 9.55 -7.28
CA LEU A 291 -1.83 9.67 -8.59
C LEU A 291 -2.88 9.45 -9.68
N GLY A 292 -2.72 10.15 -10.80
CA GLY A 292 -3.51 9.91 -12.00
C GLY A 292 -2.92 10.60 -13.21
N LYS A 293 -3.11 10.02 -14.39
CA LYS A 293 -2.65 10.58 -15.65
C LYS A 293 -3.76 11.37 -16.31
N VAL A 294 -3.69 12.70 -16.27
CA VAL A 294 -4.68 13.61 -16.87
C VAL A 294 -4.01 14.32 -18.04
N LYS A 295 -4.62 14.29 -19.24
CA LYS A 295 -4.08 14.94 -20.46
C LYS A 295 -2.59 14.62 -20.71
N GLY A 296 -2.18 13.38 -20.44
CA GLY A 296 -0.79 12.92 -20.62
C GLY A 296 0.18 13.29 -19.50
N LYS A 297 -0.23 14.10 -18.51
CA LYS A 297 0.58 14.48 -17.35
C LYS A 297 0.28 13.56 -16.18
N LEU A 298 1.32 13.02 -15.54
CA LEU A 298 1.18 12.31 -14.28
C LEU A 298 1.09 13.34 -13.15
N LEU A 299 -0.03 13.35 -12.44
CA LEU A 299 -0.31 14.32 -11.39
C LEU A 299 -0.23 13.67 -10.02
N ALA A 300 0.26 14.44 -9.04
CA ALA A 300 0.31 14.08 -7.63
C ALA A 300 -0.57 15.05 -6.83
N ALA A 301 -1.71 14.54 -6.36
CA ALA A 301 -2.59 15.26 -5.46
C ALA A 301 -2.27 14.84 -4.01
N PRO A 302 -1.72 15.73 -3.17
CA PRO A 302 -1.30 15.35 -1.83
C PRO A 302 -2.53 15.05 -0.97
N LEU A 303 -2.47 13.96 -0.21
CA LEU A 303 -3.54 13.51 0.68
C LEU A 303 -3.43 14.19 2.05
N SER A 304 -4.36 13.86 2.96
CA SER A 304 -4.33 14.37 4.33
C SER A 304 -2.99 14.05 5.00
N ARG A 305 -2.40 15.08 5.62
CA ARG A 305 -1.04 15.05 6.17
C ARG A 305 -0.98 14.52 7.59
N GLY A 306 -2.12 14.35 8.26
CA GLY A 306 -2.18 13.85 9.64
C GLY A 306 -1.56 12.46 9.76
N ALA A 307 -0.74 12.26 10.81
CA ALA A 307 -0.11 10.98 11.10
C ALA A 307 -1.12 9.94 11.63
N GLY A 308 -2.22 10.41 12.24
CA GLY A 308 -3.36 9.61 12.69
C GLY A 308 -4.31 9.10 11.58
N VAL A 309 -4.13 9.54 10.34
CA VAL A 309 -5.14 9.35 9.28
C VAL A 309 -4.85 8.08 8.47
N ILE A 310 -5.17 6.91 9.02
CA ILE A 310 -4.92 5.61 8.35
C ILE A 310 -5.54 5.53 6.94
N SER A 311 -6.72 6.13 6.72
CA SER A 311 -7.42 6.14 5.42
C SER A 311 -6.60 6.77 4.29
N SER A 312 -5.67 7.66 4.61
CA SER A 312 -4.76 8.23 3.62
C SER A 312 -3.74 7.23 3.08
N LEU A 313 -3.35 6.19 3.84
CA LEU A 313 -2.50 5.11 3.34
C LEU A 313 -3.29 4.23 2.37
N VAL A 314 -4.57 3.96 2.67
CA VAL A 314 -5.46 3.20 1.78
C VAL A 314 -5.66 3.93 0.44
N ARG A 315 -5.78 5.26 0.48
CA ARG A 315 -5.97 6.11 -0.70
C ARG A 315 -4.67 6.45 -1.44
N ALA A 316 -3.51 6.24 -0.83
CA ALA A 316 -2.23 6.61 -1.43
C ALA A 316 -1.90 5.73 -2.63
N ASP A 317 -1.53 6.36 -3.73
CA ASP A 317 -1.02 5.70 -4.93
C ASP A 317 0.50 5.84 -5.04
N GLY A 318 1.06 6.79 -4.29
CA GLY A 318 2.48 7.00 -4.17
C GLY A 318 2.86 7.78 -2.92
N ILE A 319 4.17 7.83 -2.68
CA ILE A 319 4.79 8.68 -1.66
C ILE A 319 5.80 9.60 -2.34
N ALA A 320 5.49 10.89 -2.35
CA ALA A 320 6.40 11.94 -2.78
C ALA A 320 7.39 12.24 -1.66
N LEU A 321 8.69 12.16 -1.96
CA LEU A 321 9.76 12.44 -1.01
C LEU A 321 10.21 13.88 -1.18
N LEU A 322 9.98 14.71 -0.16
CA LEU A 322 10.55 16.04 -0.06
C LEU A 322 11.80 15.92 0.82
N PRO A 323 13.00 16.08 0.25
CA PRO A 323 14.22 15.94 1.03
C PRO A 323 14.34 17.04 2.06
N ARG A 324 14.99 16.75 3.19
CA ARG A 324 15.39 17.74 4.18
C ARG A 324 16.08 18.93 3.52
N GLY A 325 15.85 20.13 4.06
CA GLY A 325 16.26 21.40 3.46
C GLY A 325 15.27 21.95 2.44
N SER A 326 14.33 21.15 1.92
CA SER A 326 13.18 21.68 1.18
C SER A 326 12.17 22.31 2.12
N GLN A 327 11.69 23.51 1.78
CA GLN A 327 10.61 24.19 2.52
C GLN A 327 9.21 23.81 2.00
N GLY A 328 9.14 22.87 1.06
CA GLY A 328 7.92 22.52 0.35
C GLY A 328 8.08 22.54 -1.16
N VAL A 329 6.96 22.39 -1.84
CA VAL A 329 6.85 22.29 -3.30
C VAL A 329 5.67 23.14 -3.75
N SER A 330 5.81 23.88 -4.83
CA SER A 330 4.74 24.71 -5.39
C SER A 330 3.78 23.89 -6.25
N ALA A 331 2.56 24.42 -6.48
CA ALA A 331 1.66 23.84 -7.47
C ALA A 331 2.31 23.89 -8.87
N GLY A 332 2.22 22.82 -9.65
CA GLY A 332 2.84 22.68 -10.97
C GLY A 332 4.30 22.22 -10.96
N GLU A 333 4.94 22.14 -9.80
CA GLU A 333 6.33 21.68 -9.68
C GLU A 333 6.42 20.15 -9.73
N ARG A 334 7.53 19.64 -10.28
CA ARG A 334 7.78 18.19 -10.37
C ARG A 334 8.35 17.66 -9.06
N VAL A 335 7.85 16.51 -8.63
CA VAL A 335 8.34 15.80 -7.45
C VAL A 335 8.63 14.34 -7.78
N ARG A 336 9.72 13.82 -7.21
CA ARG A 336 10.03 12.39 -7.27
C ARG A 336 9.08 11.62 -6.34
N THR A 337 8.31 10.73 -6.93
CA THR A 337 7.28 9.96 -6.25
C THR A 337 7.57 8.48 -6.37
N ARG A 338 7.65 7.79 -5.24
CA ARG A 338 7.64 6.34 -5.19
C ARG A 338 6.23 5.84 -5.43
N LEU A 339 6.06 4.88 -6.32
CA LEU A 339 4.76 4.28 -6.58
C LEU A 339 4.43 3.21 -5.51
N LEU A 340 3.17 3.20 -5.08
CA LEU A 340 2.58 2.14 -4.25
C LEU A 340 1.67 1.20 -5.05
N ARG A 341 1.39 1.56 -6.31
CA ARG A 341 0.59 0.80 -7.27
C ARG A 341 1.34 0.65 -8.59
N SER A 342 0.89 -0.29 -9.42
CA SER A 342 1.44 -0.42 -10.77
C SER A 342 1.18 0.84 -11.61
N ILE A 343 2.06 1.10 -12.56
CA ILE A 343 1.89 2.25 -13.48
C ILE A 343 0.59 2.11 -14.29
N GLU A 344 0.24 0.90 -14.70
CA GLU A 344 -0.98 0.62 -15.47
C GLU A 344 -2.25 0.98 -14.68
N GLU A 345 -2.32 0.62 -13.38
CA GLU A 345 -3.42 1.06 -12.51
C GLU A 345 -3.52 2.58 -12.40
N ILE A 346 -2.38 3.27 -12.31
CA ILE A 346 -2.33 4.73 -12.21
C ILE A 346 -2.79 5.39 -13.51
N GLU A 347 -2.40 4.86 -14.67
CA GLU A 347 -2.83 5.36 -15.96
C GLU A 347 -4.33 5.16 -16.22
N GLN A 348 -4.91 4.09 -15.67
CA GLN A 348 -6.36 3.83 -15.75
C GLN A 348 -7.17 4.51 -14.63
N THR A 349 -6.52 5.28 -13.75
CA THR A 349 -7.18 5.96 -12.62
C THR A 349 -7.86 7.26 -13.07
N ILE A 350 -9.16 7.34 -12.79
CA ILE A 350 -9.95 8.58 -12.86
C ILE A 350 -9.64 9.40 -11.61
N LEU A 351 -8.75 10.38 -11.75
CA LEU A 351 -8.45 11.36 -10.72
C LEU A 351 -9.57 12.40 -10.55
N VAL A 352 -10.10 12.49 -9.32
CA VAL A 352 -11.10 13.47 -8.89
C VAL A 352 -10.47 14.41 -7.88
N ILE A 353 -10.53 15.72 -8.13
CA ILE A 353 -10.03 16.74 -7.19
C ILE A 353 -11.16 17.71 -6.91
N GLY A 354 -11.55 17.88 -5.65
CA GLY A 354 -12.59 18.83 -5.30
C GLY A 354 -13.21 18.61 -3.93
N SER A 355 -14.51 18.85 -3.82
CA SER A 355 -15.27 18.56 -2.60
C SER A 355 -15.39 17.06 -2.36
N HIS A 356 -15.41 16.69 -1.08
CA HIS A 356 -15.74 15.33 -0.65
C HIS A 356 -17.24 15.04 -0.84
N ASP A 357 -17.54 13.85 -1.35
CA ASP A 357 -18.89 13.30 -1.45
C ASP A 357 -18.84 11.78 -1.26
N ILE A 358 -19.70 11.23 -0.40
CA ILE A 358 -19.81 9.80 -0.15
C ILE A 358 -20.30 9.06 -1.41
N SER A 359 -21.04 9.75 -2.30
CA SER A 359 -21.45 9.18 -3.58
C SER A 359 -20.26 8.86 -4.50
N LEU A 360 -19.11 9.53 -4.33
CA LEU A 360 -17.89 9.20 -5.07
C LEU A 360 -17.33 7.84 -4.64
N ASP A 361 -17.52 7.43 -3.38
CA ASP A 361 -17.08 6.11 -2.91
C ASP A 361 -17.95 4.99 -3.55
N LEU A 362 -19.26 5.22 -3.69
CA LEU A 362 -20.15 4.30 -4.41
C LEU A 362 -19.81 4.23 -5.90
N LEU A 363 -19.51 5.38 -6.52
CA LEU A 363 -19.06 5.43 -7.90
C LEU A 363 -17.72 4.69 -8.08
N ALA A 364 -16.78 4.86 -7.15
CA ALA A 364 -15.50 4.16 -7.15
C ALA A 364 -15.71 2.64 -7.09
N GLN A 365 -16.62 2.16 -6.24
CA GLN A 365 -16.97 0.74 -6.16
C GLN A 365 -17.56 0.22 -7.48
N PHE A 366 -18.48 0.97 -8.10
CA PHE A 366 -19.10 0.59 -9.38
C PHE A 366 -18.09 0.53 -10.53
N LEU A 367 -17.15 1.48 -10.56
CA LEU A 367 -16.08 1.54 -11.54
C LEU A 367 -15.06 0.41 -11.34
N ALA A 368 -14.74 0.06 -10.09
CA ALA A 368 -13.78 -1.00 -9.77
C ALA A 368 -14.21 -2.35 -10.38
N GLN A 369 -15.50 -2.67 -10.34
CA GLN A 369 -16.08 -3.86 -10.97
C GLN A 369 -15.94 -3.88 -12.51
N ARG A 370 -15.58 -2.76 -13.12
CA ARG A 370 -15.37 -2.59 -14.56
C ARG A 370 -13.91 -2.35 -14.92
N GLY A 371 -12.98 -2.67 -14.02
CA GLY A 371 -11.55 -2.46 -14.23
C GLY A 371 -11.14 -1.00 -14.29
N ARG A 372 -11.95 -0.09 -13.71
CA ARG A 372 -11.66 1.35 -13.63
C ARG A 372 -11.52 1.77 -12.19
N ARG A 373 -10.45 2.48 -11.87
CA ARG A 373 -10.23 3.01 -10.54
C ARG A 373 -10.62 4.48 -10.49
N LEU A 374 -11.21 4.91 -9.38
CA LEU A 374 -11.44 6.31 -9.07
C LEU A 374 -10.61 6.67 -7.83
N SER A 375 -9.84 7.75 -7.91
CA SER A 375 -9.03 8.26 -6.80
C SER A 375 -9.44 9.69 -6.52
N SER A 376 -9.78 10.00 -5.27
CA SER A 376 -10.26 11.32 -4.87
C SER A 376 -9.31 12.02 -3.91
N ALA A 377 -9.04 13.29 -4.19
CA ALA A 377 -8.30 14.19 -3.31
C ALA A 377 -9.18 15.39 -2.92
N ASN A 378 -9.39 15.55 -1.62
CA ASN A 378 -10.30 16.56 -1.08
C ASN A 378 -9.59 17.90 -0.92
N VAL A 379 -10.00 18.90 -1.70
CA VAL A 379 -9.48 20.28 -1.66
C VAL A 379 -10.60 21.34 -1.58
N GLY A 380 -11.85 20.92 -1.45
CA GLY A 380 -13.02 21.79 -1.47
C GLY A 380 -13.52 22.09 -2.90
N SER A 381 -14.74 22.59 -3.02
CA SER A 381 -15.43 22.79 -4.31
C SER A 381 -14.68 23.77 -5.23
N GLN A 382 -14.32 24.96 -4.73
CA GLN A 382 -13.57 25.95 -5.52
C GLN A 382 -12.20 25.43 -5.96
N GLY A 383 -11.47 24.75 -5.07
CA GLY A 383 -10.20 24.11 -5.41
C GLY A 383 -10.34 23.07 -6.52
N GLY A 384 -11.46 22.34 -6.55
CA GLY A 384 -11.78 21.40 -7.62
C GLY A 384 -12.02 22.08 -8.97
N LEU A 385 -12.78 23.18 -9.00
CA LEU A 385 -12.97 23.96 -10.23
C LEU A 385 -11.64 24.53 -10.74
N VAL A 386 -10.80 25.06 -9.85
CA VAL A 386 -9.45 25.54 -10.22
C VAL A 386 -8.57 24.40 -10.75
N ALA A 387 -8.67 23.19 -10.18
CA ALA A 387 -7.94 22.01 -10.68
C ALA A 387 -8.41 21.61 -12.08
N LEU A 388 -9.72 21.61 -12.36
CA LEU A 388 -10.23 21.41 -13.72
C LEU A 388 -9.71 22.47 -14.69
N ARG A 389 -9.66 23.75 -14.26
CA ARG A 389 -9.09 24.83 -15.10
C ARG A 389 -7.65 24.55 -15.52
N ARG A 390 -6.86 23.96 -14.63
CA ARG A 390 -5.45 23.64 -14.85
C ARG A 390 -5.24 22.29 -15.54
N GLU A 391 -6.32 21.61 -15.93
CA GLU A 391 -6.30 20.25 -16.45
C GLU A 391 -5.65 19.26 -15.46
N GLU A 392 -5.84 19.50 -14.16
CA GLU A 392 -5.25 18.72 -13.07
C GLU A 392 -6.16 17.62 -12.53
N ALA A 393 -7.36 17.47 -13.09
CA ALA A 393 -8.32 16.44 -12.71
C ALA A 393 -9.21 16.04 -13.89
N HIS A 394 -9.75 14.83 -13.84
CA HIS A 394 -10.80 14.41 -14.77
C HIS A 394 -12.18 14.90 -14.34
N LEU A 395 -12.41 14.96 -13.02
CA LEU A 395 -13.67 15.35 -12.40
C LEU A 395 -13.40 16.25 -11.19
N ALA A 396 -14.34 17.14 -10.89
CA ALA A 396 -14.35 17.89 -9.64
C ALA A 396 -15.72 17.81 -8.96
N GLY A 397 -15.71 17.47 -7.67
CA GLY A 397 -16.90 17.60 -6.83
C GLY A 397 -17.15 19.06 -6.46
N SER A 398 -18.38 19.54 -6.61
CA SER A 398 -18.75 20.92 -6.27
C SER A 398 -20.15 20.99 -5.66
N HIS A 399 -20.26 21.75 -4.56
CA HIS A 399 -21.50 22.10 -3.88
C HIS A 399 -21.48 23.58 -3.46
N LEU A 400 -21.33 24.49 -4.42
CA LEU A 400 -21.27 25.92 -4.16
C LEU A 400 -22.63 26.54 -4.39
N LEU A 401 -23.20 27.16 -3.36
CA LEU A 401 -24.42 27.95 -3.43
C LEU A 401 -24.05 29.40 -3.69
N ASP A 402 -24.64 30.02 -4.72
CA ASP A 402 -24.58 31.46 -4.89
C ASP A 402 -25.71 32.12 -4.06
N PRO A 403 -25.39 32.90 -3.01
CA PRO A 403 -26.42 33.52 -2.17
C PRO A 403 -27.27 34.58 -2.89
N ALA A 404 -26.80 35.11 -4.02
CA ALA A 404 -27.52 36.14 -4.76
C ALA A 404 -28.65 35.55 -5.61
N SER A 405 -28.37 34.45 -6.33
CA SER A 405 -29.35 33.79 -7.19
C SER A 405 -30.07 32.61 -6.53
N GLY A 406 -29.49 32.03 -5.48
CA GLY A 406 -29.95 30.76 -4.90
C GLY A 406 -29.57 29.54 -5.75
N GLU A 407 -28.88 29.73 -6.89
CA GLU A 407 -28.47 28.64 -7.76
C GLU A 407 -27.19 27.96 -7.27
N TYR A 408 -27.12 26.64 -7.48
CA TYR A 408 -25.93 25.86 -7.19
C TYR A 408 -25.04 25.69 -8.42
N ASN A 409 -23.73 25.85 -8.20
CA ASN A 409 -22.62 25.57 -9.11
C ASN A 409 -22.56 26.40 -10.40
N LEU A 410 -23.67 26.66 -11.09
CA LEU A 410 -23.70 27.33 -12.39
C LEU A 410 -22.99 28.70 -12.41
N PRO A 411 -23.23 29.62 -11.45
CA PRO A 411 -22.51 30.90 -11.41
C PRO A 411 -20.99 30.70 -11.27
N TYR A 412 -20.58 29.76 -10.42
CA TYR A 412 -19.17 29.45 -10.16
C TYR A 412 -18.46 28.74 -11.30
N LEU A 413 -19.17 28.00 -12.17
CA LEU A 413 -18.57 27.45 -13.39
C LEU A 413 -18.14 28.59 -14.32
N SER A 414 -19.00 29.59 -14.50
CA SER A 414 -18.71 30.77 -15.32
C SER A 414 -17.55 31.59 -14.75
N GLU A 415 -17.47 31.72 -13.42
CA GLU A 415 -16.41 32.46 -12.74
C GLU A 415 -15.05 31.74 -12.76
N TYR A 416 -15.01 30.46 -12.38
CA TYR A 416 -13.76 29.76 -12.12
C TYR A 416 -13.17 29.01 -13.32
N ILE A 417 -14.00 28.54 -14.26
CA ILE A 417 -13.58 27.76 -15.43
C ILE A 417 -14.15 28.32 -16.75
N PRO A 418 -14.03 29.63 -17.03
CA PRO A 418 -14.58 30.23 -18.24
C PRO A 418 -13.96 29.61 -19.49
N GLY A 419 -14.81 29.26 -20.46
CA GLY A 419 -14.37 28.75 -21.77
C GLY A 419 -13.90 27.28 -21.78
N ILE A 420 -14.00 26.57 -20.66
CA ILE A 420 -13.63 25.15 -20.60
C ILE A 420 -14.88 24.29 -20.80
N PRO A 421 -14.91 23.41 -21.82
CA PRO A 421 -16.05 22.55 -22.07
C PRO A 421 -16.18 21.52 -20.94
N VAL A 422 -17.15 21.71 -20.06
CA VAL A 422 -17.49 20.79 -18.98
C VAL A 422 -18.92 20.31 -19.11
N ARG A 423 -19.21 19.14 -18.53
CA ARG A 423 -20.57 18.67 -18.30
C ARG A 423 -20.83 18.69 -16.79
N LEU A 424 -21.86 19.41 -16.38
CA LEU A 424 -22.35 19.35 -15.01
C LEU A 424 -23.26 18.12 -14.87
N VAL A 425 -22.90 17.20 -13.98
CA VAL A 425 -23.68 16.01 -13.68
C VAL A 425 -24.13 16.08 -12.22
N THR A 426 -25.44 16.19 -12.02
CA THR A 426 -26.04 16.11 -10.69
C THR A 426 -26.07 14.65 -10.26
N LEU A 427 -25.19 14.27 -9.33
CA LEU A 427 -25.12 12.90 -8.82
C LEU A 427 -26.23 12.62 -7.80
N VAL A 428 -26.36 13.50 -6.79
CA VAL A 428 -27.31 13.36 -5.69
C VAL A 428 -27.81 14.74 -5.25
N GLY A 429 -29.07 14.83 -4.84
CA GLY A 429 -29.55 15.92 -4.00
C GLY A 429 -29.23 15.62 -2.54
N ARG A 430 -28.88 16.64 -1.76
CA ARG A 430 -28.63 16.50 -0.32
C ARG A 430 -29.64 17.34 0.45
N GLU A 431 -30.31 16.71 1.40
CA GLU A 431 -31.11 17.42 2.39
C GLU A 431 -30.21 17.83 3.56
N GLN A 432 -30.31 19.08 4.00
CA GLN A 432 -29.61 19.59 5.17
C GLN A 432 -30.63 20.06 6.19
N GLY A 433 -30.37 19.76 7.46
CA GLY A 433 -31.23 20.12 8.57
C GLY A 433 -30.43 20.41 9.83
N LEU A 434 -31.15 20.68 10.92
CA LEU A 434 -30.56 20.92 12.24
C LEU A 434 -30.30 19.58 12.95
N ILE A 435 -29.16 19.48 13.61
CA ILE A 435 -28.89 18.41 14.58
C ILE A 435 -29.39 18.88 15.93
N VAL A 436 -30.29 18.12 16.56
CA VAL A 436 -30.88 18.44 17.86
C VAL A 436 -30.66 17.30 18.84
N LYS A 437 -30.76 17.58 20.15
CA LYS A 437 -30.71 16.55 21.20
C LYS A 437 -31.80 15.50 20.96
N LYS A 438 -31.49 14.24 21.31
CA LYS A 438 -32.43 13.12 21.18
C LYS A 438 -33.75 13.46 21.89
N GLY A 439 -34.87 13.30 21.19
CA GLY A 439 -36.20 13.65 21.69
C GLY A 439 -36.61 15.11 21.42
N ASN A 440 -35.72 15.95 20.89
CA ASN A 440 -35.95 17.37 20.60
C ASN A 440 -36.63 18.12 21.77
N PRO A 441 -35.99 18.14 22.96
CA PRO A 441 -36.62 18.67 24.18
C PRO A 441 -37.08 20.12 24.05
N GLU A 442 -36.36 20.93 23.26
CA GLU A 442 -36.67 22.35 23.05
C GLU A 442 -37.69 22.61 21.93
N GLY A 443 -38.18 21.54 21.27
CA GLY A 443 -39.20 21.62 20.24
C GLY A 443 -38.80 22.39 18.99
N ILE A 444 -37.52 22.36 18.61
CA ILE A 444 -36.98 23.07 17.42
C ILE A 444 -37.56 22.44 16.15
N ARG A 445 -38.26 23.23 15.32
CA ARG A 445 -38.93 22.76 14.08
C ARG A 445 -38.52 23.56 12.85
N SER A 446 -37.94 24.73 13.02
CA SER A 446 -37.55 25.64 11.94
C SER A 446 -36.27 26.40 12.29
N LEU A 447 -35.67 27.07 11.29
CA LEU A 447 -34.53 27.95 11.52
C LEU A 447 -34.91 29.20 12.34
N ALA A 448 -36.18 29.62 12.33
CA ALA A 448 -36.65 30.75 13.12
C ALA A 448 -36.54 30.48 14.63
N ASP A 449 -36.66 29.21 15.04
CA ASP A 449 -36.52 28.81 16.45
C ASP A 449 -35.12 29.08 17.00
N LEU A 450 -34.09 29.21 16.14
CA LEU A 450 -32.72 29.51 16.57
C LEU A 450 -32.59 30.92 17.20
N ALA A 451 -33.54 31.82 16.96
CA ALA A 451 -33.56 33.16 17.54
C ALA A 451 -34.19 33.20 18.94
N ARG A 452 -34.73 32.08 19.45
CA ARG A 452 -35.26 32.01 20.81
C ARG A 452 -34.13 32.06 21.84
N GLU A 453 -34.36 32.75 22.97
CA GLU A 453 -33.34 32.97 24.01
C GLU A 453 -32.91 31.70 24.76
N ASP A 454 -33.77 30.68 24.78
CA ASP A 454 -33.53 29.39 25.43
C ASP A 454 -32.70 28.42 24.57
N ILE A 455 -32.49 28.75 23.29
CA ILE A 455 -31.70 27.92 22.38
C ILE A 455 -30.23 28.33 22.40
N ARG A 456 -29.36 27.32 22.42
CA ARG A 456 -27.92 27.47 22.16
C ARG A 456 -27.59 26.74 20.89
N PHE A 457 -26.80 27.38 20.05
CA PHE A 457 -26.43 26.87 18.74
C PHE A 457 -24.91 26.79 18.61
N VAL A 458 -24.44 25.77 17.90
CA VAL A 458 -23.05 25.58 17.49
C VAL A 458 -23.03 25.38 15.98
N ASN A 459 -22.15 26.08 15.29
CA ASN A 459 -22.16 26.17 13.84
C ASN A 459 -21.01 25.38 13.20
N ARG A 460 -21.06 25.19 11.88
CA ARG A 460 -19.89 24.81 11.08
C ARG A 460 -19.00 26.05 10.86
N GLN A 461 -17.70 25.82 10.64
CA GLN A 461 -16.75 26.89 10.39
C GLN A 461 -17.18 27.82 9.24
N ARG A 462 -16.84 29.10 9.35
CA ARG A 462 -17.07 30.10 8.29
C ARG A 462 -16.55 29.62 6.93
N GLY A 463 -17.34 29.86 5.89
CA GLY A 463 -17.03 29.46 4.51
C GLY A 463 -17.35 28.01 4.16
N ALA A 464 -17.79 27.18 5.11
CA ALA A 464 -18.36 25.87 4.79
C ALA A 464 -19.67 26.03 3.98
N GLY A 465 -19.92 25.14 3.01
CA GLY A 465 -21.15 25.18 2.20
C GLY A 465 -22.43 25.13 3.05
N THR A 466 -22.43 24.36 4.15
CA THR A 466 -23.53 24.34 5.14
C THR A 466 -23.74 25.70 5.81
N ARG A 467 -22.66 26.44 6.11
CA ARG A 467 -22.76 27.78 6.70
C ARG A 467 -23.32 28.77 5.69
N VAL A 468 -22.85 28.74 4.45
CA VAL A 468 -23.39 29.58 3.37
C VAL A 468 -24.89 29.32 3.13
N LEU A 469 -25.31 28.05 3.13
CA LEU A 469 -26.72 27.69 2.99
C LEU A 469 -27.56 28.16 4.18
N LEU A 470 -27.06 27.98 5.40
CA LEU A 470 -27.73 28.49 6.61
C LEU A 470 -27.93 30.00 6.52
N ASP A 471 -26.87 30.74 6.19
CA ASP A 471 -26.89 32.20 6.14
C ASP A 471 -27.82 32.72 5.05
N TYR A 472 -27.86 32.04 3.90
CA TYR A 472 -28.82 32.30 2.83
C TYR A 472 -30.27 32.15 3.32
N HIS A 473 -30.59 31.05 4.01
CA HIS A 473 -31.95 30.83 4.53
C HIS A 473 -32.32 31.76 5.69
N LEU A 474 -31.38 32.06 6.60
CA LEU A 474 -31.61 33.04 7.67
C LEU A 474 -31.92 34.41 7.08
N ASN A 475 -31.20 34.83 6.03
CA ASN A 475 -31.46 36.08 5.33
C ASN A 475 -32.84 36.10 4.66
N LEU A 476 -33.26 34.99 4.01
CA LEU A 476 -34.61 34.88 3.43
C LEU A 476 -35.72 34.98 4.49
N MET A 477 -35.42 34.62 5.74
CA MET A 477 -36.35 34.64 6.87
C MET A 477 -36.23 35.92 7.72
N ASP A 478 -35.38 36.87 7.33
CA ASP A 478 -35.04 38.09 8.10
C ASP A 478 -34.57 37.80 9.54
N VAL A 479 -33.93 36.63 9.76
CA VAL A 479 -33.32 36.25 11.03
C VAL A 479 -31.86 36.70 11.03
N LYS A 480 -31.51 37.56 11.97
CA LYS A 480 -30.15 38.11 12.07
C LYS A 480 -29.21 37.12 12.77
N PRO A 481 -28.04 36.80 12.19
CA PRO A 481 -26.99 36.05 12.87
C PRO A 481 -26.72 36.43 14.32
N GLU A 482 -26.76 37.73 14.62
CA GLU A 482 -26.47 38.29 15.94
C GLU A 482 -27.55 37.96 16.97
N SER A 483 -28.77 37.61 16.55
CA SER A 483 -29.84 37.19 17.46
C SER A 483 -29.75 35.71 17.82
N ILE A 484 -28.83 34.94 17.24
CA ILE A 484 -28.66 33.51 17.52
C ILE A 484 -27.54 33.33 18.54
N ARG A 485 -27.89 32.85 19.73
CA ARG A 485 -26.94 32.59 20.81
C ARG A 485 -25.99 31.45 20.46
N GLY A 486 -24.69 31.75 20.39
CA GLY A 486 -23.64 30.79 20.04
C GLY A 486 -23.37 30.69 18.53
N TYR A 487 -23.91 31.58 17.71
CA TYR A 487 -23.71 31.54 16.26
C TYR A 487 -22.23 31.65 15.79
N SER A 488 -21.37 32.23 16.63
CA SER A 488 -19.91 32.28 16.45
C SER A 488 -19.16 31.09 17.08
N GLU A 489 -19.84 30.22 17.83
CA GLU A 489 -19.26 28.95 18.29
C GLU A 489 -19.18 28.03 17.08
N GLU A 490 -17.98 27.62 16.71
CA GLU A 490 -17.72 26.87 15.49
C GLU A 490 -17.12 25.51 15.78
N GLU A 491 -17.56 24.53 15.02
CA GLU A 491 -16.98 23.20 14.93
C GLU A 491 -16.51 22.93 13.50
N TYR A 492 -15.47 22.12 13.36
CA TYR A 492 -14.78 21.88 12.07
C TYR A 492 -15.20 20.59 11.36
N THR A 493 -15.97 19.74 12.03
CA THR A 493 -16.57 18.54 11.44
C THR A 493 -18.04 18.40 11.79
N HIS A 494 -18.81 17.69 10.95
CA HIS A 494 -20.22 17.39 11.25
C HIS A 494 -20.38 16.55 12.53
N LEU A 495 -19.43 15.65 12.81
CA LEU A 495 -19.42 14.87 14.04
C LEU A 495 -19.06 15.72 15.26
N GLY A 496 -18.17 16.71 15.11
CA GLY A 496 -17.87 17.69 16.17
C GLY A 496 -19.11 18.48 16.57
N VAL A 497 -19.87 18.99 15.59
CA VAL A 497 -21.18 19.62 15.82
C VAL A 497 -22.11 18.66 16.58
N ALA A 498 -22.22 17.41 16.13
CA ALA A 498 -23.10 16.43 16.79
C ALA A 498 -22.67 16.13 18.23
N ALA A 499 -21.36 16.03 18.51
CA ALA A 499 -20.82 15.83 19.84
C ALA A 499 -21.12 17.03 20.76
N ALA A 500 -20.92 18.25 20.26
CA ALA A 500 -21.25 19.48 20.98
C ALA A 500 -22.75 19.60 21.28
N VAL A 501 -23.61 19.13 20.37
CA VAL A 501 -25.07 19.08 20.61
C VAL A 501 -25.43 18.04 21.68
N VAL A 502 -24.68 16.95 21.85
CA VAL A 502 -24.97 15.94 22.87
C VAL A 502 -24.45 16.33 24.26
N SER A 503 -23.32 17.07 24.32
CA SER A 503 -22.82 17.66 25.57
C SER A 503 -23.78 18.69 26.18
#